data_AF-A0A847PPV3-F1
#
_entry.id   AF-A0A847PPV3-F1
#
_cell.length_a   1.000
_cell.length_b   1.000
_cell.length_c   1.000
_cell.angle_alpha   90.00
_cell.angle_beta   90.00
_cell.angle_gamma   90.00
#
_symmetry.space_group_name_H-M   'P 1'
#
loop_
_entity.id
_entity.type
_entity.pdbx_description
1 polymer ?
#
loop_
_entity_poly.entity_id
_entity_poly.type
_entity_poly.pdbx_seq_one_letter_code
_entity_poly.pdbx_strand_id
1 'polypeptide(L)' 'MAVFNAGNRQHRQHFYGDSTDTKPTNAYIGDLFYELDTGKTSVFDGVNWQEYKQPAFYVEPTS' A
#
# COMPACT_ATOMS: atom_id res chain seq x y z
N MET A 1 0.17 7.06 20.14
CA MET A 1 0.50 6.26 18.94
C MET A 1 1.85 6.71 18.45
N ALA A 2 2.82 5.81 18.31
CA ALA A 2 4.13 6.16 17.76
C ALA A 2 4.08 6.05 16.24
N VAL A 3 4.49 7.10 15.53
CA VAL A 3 4.71 7.04 14.08
C VAL A 3 6.00 6.26 13.86
N PHE A 4 5.91 5.07 13.28
CA PHE A 4 7.08 4.28 12.94
C PHE A 4 7.57 4.68 11.54
N ASN A 5 8.83 5.09 11.44
CA ASN A 5 9.46 5.32 10.13
C ASN A 5 9.73 3.97 9.46
N ALA A 6 8.86 3.58 8.52
CA ALA A 6 9.01 2.35 7.73
C ALA A 6 10.31 2.32 6.89
N GLY A 7 10.95 3.48 6.67
CA GLY A 7 12.24 3.60 5.96
C GLY A 7 13.47 3.17 6.75
N ASN A 8 13.39 3.03 8.09
CA ASN A 8 14.56 2.71 8.93
C ASN A 8 14.79 1.20 9.14
N ARG A 9 14.02 0.34 8.48
CA ARG A 9 14.19 -1.11 8.54
C ARG A 9 14.66 -1.61 7.17
N GLN A 10 15.77 -2.34 7.13
CA GLN A 10 16.27 -2.97 5.90
C GLN A 10 15.32 -4.11 5.50
N HIS A 11 14.27 -3.79 4.73
CA HIS A 11 13.44 -4.79 4.05
C HIS A 11 13.05 -4.30 2.64
N ARG A 12 12.62 -5.25 1.80
CA ARG A 12 12.06 -4.96 0.48
C ARG A 12 10.76 -4.21 0.68
N GLN A 13 10.77 -2.91 0.38
CA GLN A 13 9.61 -2.04 0.57
C GLN A 13 8.53 -2.23 -0.49
N HIS A 14 8.87 -2.85 -1.62
CA HIS A 14 8.00 -2.92 -2.79
C HIS A 14 7.90 -4.36 -3.32
N PHE A 15 6.66 -4.77 -3.59
CA PHE A 15 6.28 -6.02 -4.22
C PHE A 15 5.47 -5.73 -5.48
N TYR A 16 5.52 -6.66 -6.44
CA TYR A 16 4.84 -6.54 -7.73
C TYR A 16 4.18 -7.87 -8.07
N GLY A 17 3.00 -7.83 -8.66
CA GLY A 17 2.28 -9.00 -9.15
C GLY A 17 0.96 -8.60 -9.80
N ASP A 18 0.14 -9.58 -10.13
CA ASP A 18 -1.21 -9.37 -10.67
C ASP A 18 -2.26 -9.40 -9.54
N SER A 19 -3.46 -8.87 -9.81
CA SER A 19 -4.56 -8.85 -8.83
C SER A 19 -5.02 -10.24 -8.36
N THR A 20 -4.70 -11.28 -9.14
CA THR A 20 -5.01 -12.69 -8.81
C THR A 20 -3.91 -13.39 -8.02
N ASP A 21 -2.73 -12.77 -7.88
CA ASP A 21 -1.62 -13.36 -7.15
C ASP A 21 -1.88 -13.37 -5.64
N THR A 22 -1.37 -14.42 -4.99
CA THR A 22 -1.34 -14.46 -3.52
C THR A 22 -0.31 -13.46 -3.02
N LYS A 23 -0.78 -12.42 -2.33
CA LYS A 23 0.08 -11.39 -1.75
C LYS A 23 1.02 -11.99 -0.67
N PRO A 24 2.25 -11.46 -0.50
CA PRO A 24 3.22 -11.97 0.48
C PRO A 24 2.69 -11.94 1.91
N THR A 25 3.00 -12.99 2.69
CA THR A 25 2.63 -13.11 4.12
C THR A 25 3.74 -12.66 5.06
N ASN A 26 4.97 -12.51 4.57
CA ASN A 26 6.14 -12.04 5.32
C ASN A 26 6.42 -10.55 5.11
N ALA A 27 5.37 -9.76 4.91
CA ALA A 27 5.45 -8.31 4.71
C ALA A 27 5.62 -7.57 6.06
N TYR A 28 6.24 -6.40 5.99
CA TYR A 28 6.37 -5.47 7.10
C TYR A 28 5.39 -4.31 6.95
N ILE A 29 4.96 -3.74 8.08
CA ILE A 29 4.06 -2.58 8.10
C ILE A 29 4.63 -1.48 7.21
N GLY A 30 3.84 -1.02 6.25
CA GLY A 30 4.21 0.03 5.30
C GLY A 30 4.80 -0.46 3.98
N ASP A 31 5.02 -1.77 3.80
CA ASP A 31 5.37 -2.32 2.49
C ASP A 31 4.23 -2.08 1.49
N LEU A 32 4.61 -1.87 0.22
CA LEU A 32 3.70 -1.62 -0.89
C LEU A 32 3.63 -2.81 -1.84
N PHE A 33 2.44 -3.10 -2.35
CA PHE A 33 2.20 -4.06 -3.41
C PHE A 33 1.57 -3.35 -4.60
N TYR A 34 2.21 -3.47 -5.77
CA TYR A 34 1.74 -2.90 -7.02
C TYR A 34 1.12 -3.99 -7.90
N GLU A 35 -0.16 -3.82 -8.23
CA GLU A 35 -0.89 -4.68 -9.18
C GLU A 35 -0.64 -4.18 -10.61
N LEU A 36 0.02 -4.99 -11.44
CA LEU A 36 0.44 -4.61 -12.79
C LEU A 36 -0.70 -4.67 -13.82
N ASP A 37 -1.73 -5.47 -13.56
CA ASP A 37 -2.92 -5.65 -14.39
C ASP A 37 -4.00 -4.60 -14.12
N THR A 38 -4.16 -4.16 -12.87
CA THR A 38 -5.19 -3.18 -12.46
C THR A 38 -4.65 -1.78 -12.22
N GLY A 39 -3.34 -1.62 -12.07
CA GLY A 39 -2.69 -0.36 -11.68
C GLY A 39 -2.96 0.04 -10.23
N LYS A 40 -3.55 -0.84 -9.41
CA LYS A 40 -3.81 -0.57 -7.99
C LYS A 40 -2.54 -0.71 -7.16
N THR A 41 -2.51 0.03 -6.05
CA THR A 41 -1.47 -0.09 -5.03
C THR A 41 -2.13 -0.47 -3.72
N SER A 42 -1.51 -1.37 -2.96
CA SER A 42 -1.92 -1.73 -1.60
C SER A 42 -0.78 -1.51 -0.62
N VAL A 43 -1.11 -1.21 0.64
CA VAL A 43 -0.17 -1.05 1.75
C VAL A 43 -0.44 -2.08 2.83
N PHE A 44 0.60 -2.70 3.39
CA PHE A 44 0.44 -3.67 4.48
C PHE A 44 0.29 -2.96 5.83
N ASP A 45 -0.82 -3.22 6.54
CA ASP A 45 -1.12 -2.61 7.85
C ASP A 45 -0.50 -3.36 9.05
N GLY A 46 0.17 -4.49 8.78
CA GLY A 46 0.73 -5.40 9.80
C GLY A 46 -0.05 -6.71 9.93
N VAL A 47 -1.27 -6.76 9.40
CA VAL A 47 -2.14 -7.93 9.38
C VAL A 47 -2.67 -8.20 7.97
N ASN A 48 -3.12 -7.16 7.26
CA ASN A 48 -3.77 -7.23 5.96
C ASN A 48 -3.16 -6.24 4.97
N TRP A 49 -3.35 -6.56 3.68
CA TRP A 49 -3.09 -5.63 2.58
C TRP A 49 -4.33 -4.76 2.34
N GLN A 50 -4.17 -3.45 2.51
CA GLN A 50 -5.24 -2.47 2.31
C GLN A 50 -5.02 -1.72 1.00
N GLU A 51 -6.06 -1.57 0.17
CA GLU A 51 -5.98 -0.77 -1.05
C GLU A 51 -5.62 0.69 -0.68
N TYR A 52 -4.51 1.18 -1.20
CA TYR A 52 -4.12 2.57 -1.02
C TYR A 52 -4.98 3.44 -1.93
N LYS A 53 -5.98 4.08 -1.32
CA LYS A 53 -6.79 5.10 -2.00
C LYS A 53 -6.21 6.46 -1.65
N GLN A 54 -5.75 7.19 -2.66
CA GLN A 54 -5.43 8.60 -2.46
C GLN A 54 -6.65 9.30 -1.86
N PRO A 55 -6.48 10.18 -0.85
CA PRO A 55 -7.58 10.99 -0.39
C PRO A 55 -8.12 11.76 -1.59
N ALA A 56 -9.44 11.71 -1.79
CA ALA A 56 -10.07 12.50 -2.84
C ALA A 56 -9.68 13.97 -2.62
N PHE A 57 -9.15 14.62 -3.65
CA PHE A 57 -8.96 16.06 -3.60
C PHE A 57 -10.34 16.68 -3.40
N TYR A 58 -10.49 17.45 -2.33
CA TYR A 58 -11.68 18.27 -2.15
C TYR A 58 -11.69 19.31 -3.27
N VAL A 59 -12.68 19.22 -4.15
CA VAL A 59 -12.96 20.24 -5.17
C VAL A 59 -14.14 21.04 -4.65
N GLU A 60 -13.95 22.34 -4.44
CA GLU A 60 -15.06 23.22 -4.08
C GLU A 60 -16.11 23.22 -5.19
N PRO A 61 -17.41 23.06 -4.87
CA PRO A 61 -18.46 23.13 -5.87
C PRO A 61 -18.48 24.55 -6.47
N THR A 62 -18.41 24.64 -7.80
CA THR A 62 -18.60 25.91 -8.50
C THR A 62 -20.06 26.33 -8.35
N SER A 63 -20.28 27.47 -7.72
CA SER A 63 -21.59 28.14 -7.55
C SER A 63 -22.29 28.43 -8.86
#